data_AF-A0A9X2EVK0-F1
#
_entry.id   AF-A0A9X2EVK0-F1
#
_cell.length_a   1.000
_cell.length_b   1.000
_cell.length_c   1.000
_cell.angle_alpha   90.00
_cell.angle_beta   90.00
_cell.angle_gamma   90.00
#
_symmetry.space_group_name_H-M   'P 1'
#
loop_
_entity.id
_entity.type
_entity.pdbx_description
1 polymer ?
#
loop_
_entity_poly.entity_id
_entity_poly.type
_entity_poly.pdbx_seq_one_letter_code
_entity_poly.pdbx_strand_id
1 'polypeptide(L)'
;MLNGIGGCTIAEAQQRLSYEEVQRWALYRKKRGSLHPGMRTERSTALLATLYANAHRGKGSPVKITDFMPHEEEPELSLQQAMKTWQ
;
A
#
# COMPACT_ATOMS: atom_id res chain seq x y z
N MET A 1 -19.12 3.97 1.59
CA MET A 1 -19.30 2.54 1.90
C MET A 1 -17.99 1.80 1.74
N LEU A 2 -17.79 0.73 2.52
CA LEU A 2 -16.56 -0.08 2.55
C LEU A 2 -16.45 -1.00 1.30
N ASN A 3 -16.65 -0.49 0.08
CA ASN A 3 -16.69 -1.28 -1.17
C ASN A 3 -17.55 -2.56 -1.09
N GLY A 4 -18.80 -2.43 -0.66
CA GLY A 4 -19.72 -3.56 -0.54
C GLY A 4 -19.53 -4.45 0.70
N ILE A 5 -18.48 -4.22 1.51
CA ILE A 5 -18.35 -4.88 2.82
C ILE A 5 -19.47 -4.38 3.74
N GLY A 6 -20.28 -5.32 4.24
CA GLY A 6 -21.50 -5.02 4.99
C GLY A 6 -22.73 -4.74 4.11
N GLY A 7 -22.60 -4.71 2.78
CA GLY A 7 -23.70 -4.41 1.85
C GLY A 7 -23.56 -3.07 1.13
N CYS A 8 -24.58 -2.74 0.34
CA CYS A 8 -24.60 -1.56 -0.54
C CYS A 8 -25.41 -0.39 0.04
N THR A 9 -25.88 -0.49 1.28
CA THR A 9 -26.61 0.56 2.01
C THR A 9 -26.08 0.73 3.43
N ILE A 10 -26.33 1.90 4.04
CA ILE A 10 -25.93 2.14 5.45
C ILE A 10 -26.68 1.17 6.38
N ALA A 11 -27.96 0.92 6.09
CA ALA A 11 -28.79 0.00 6.86
C ALA A 11 -28.25 -1.43 6.81
N GLU A 12 -27.89 -1.93 5.62
CA GLU A 12 -27.26 -3.26 5.49
C GLU A 12 -25.95 -3.34 6.26
N ALA A 13 -25.11 -2.29 6.17
CA ALA A 13 -23.84 -2.26 6.88
C ALA A 13 -24.03 -2.31 8.40
N GLN A 14 -25.02 -1.59 8.93
CA GLN A 14 -25.38 -1.63 10.35
C GLN A 14 -25.94 -2.99 10.80
N GLN A 15 -26.64 -3.69 9.92
CA GLN A 15 -27.18 -5.04 10.22
C GLN A 15 -26.12 -6.14 10.14
N ARG A 16 -25.15 -6.00 9.23
CA ARG A 16 -24.20 -7.08 8.88
C ARG A 16 -22.80 -6.91 9.47
N LEU A 17 -22.42 -5.72 9.93
CA LEU A 17 -21.10 -5.47 10.53
C LEU A 17 -21.20 -5.19 12.01
N SER A 18 -20.32 -5.83 12.77
CA SER A 18 -20.12 -5.48 14.18
C SER A 18 -19.31 -4.19 14.34
N TYR A 19 -19.46 -3.54 15.49
CA TYR A 19 -18.68 -2.35 15.83
C TYR A 19 -17.16 -2.61 15.80
N GLU A 20 -16.75 -3.77 16.29
CA GLU A 20 -15.33 -4.17 16.31
C GLU A 20 -14.75 -4.28 14.90
N GLU A 21 -15.49 -4.92 13.97
CA GLU A 21 -15.07 -5.00 12.56
C GLU A 21 -14.96 -3.63 11.91
N VAL A 22 -15.91 -2.71 12.20
CA VAL A 22 -15.84 -1.34 11.70
C VAL A 22 -14.58 -0.63 12.21
N GLN A 23 -14.22 -0.81 13.48
CA GLN A 23 -12.98 -0.26 14.03
C GLN A 23 -11.74 -0.86 13.36
N ARG A 24 -11.70 -2.19 13.15
CA ARG A 24 -10.59 -2.83 12.43
C ARG A 24 -10.46 -2.29 11.00
N TRP A 25 -11.56 -2.10 10.28
CA TRP A 25 -11.54 -1.50 8.94
C TRP A 25 -11.14 -0.02 8.94
N ALA A 26 -11.45 0.72 10.00
CA ALA A 26 -10.96 2.10 10.16
C ALA A 26 -9.44 2.13 10.34
N LEU A 27 -8.88 1.24 11.18
CA LEU A 27 -7.42 1.11 11.34
C LEU A 27 -6.74 0.64 10.07
N TYR A 28 -7.31 -0.36 9.37
CA TYR A 28 -6.81 -0.81 8.08
C TYR A 28 -6.75 0.34 7.08
N ARG A 29 -7.82 1.14 6.97
CA ARG A 29 -7.84 2.31 6.07
C ARG A 29 -6.83 3.38 6.44
N LYS A 30 -6.62 3.60 7.74
CA LYS A 30 -5.59 4.52 8.23
C LYS A 30 -4.19 4.05 7.83
N LYS A 31 -3.92 2.75 7.88
CA LYS A 31 -2.59 2.18 7.56
C LYS A 31 -2.35 1.96 6.06
N ARG A 32 -3.37 1.56 5.31
CA ARG A 32 -3.24 1.07 3.93
C ARG A 32 -4.03 1.89 2.92
N GLY A 33 -4.62 3.01 3.32
CA GLY A 33 -5.43 3.85 2.44
C GLY A 33 -6.82 3.29 2.16
N SER A 34 -7.44 3.73 1.07
CA SER A 34 -8.81 3.32 0.71
C SER A 34 -8.94 1.79 0.58
N LEU A 35 -10.11 1.24 0.91
CA LEU A 35 -10.44 -0.17 0.61
C LEU A 35 -10.58 -0.45 -0.89
N HIS A 36 -10.42 0.58 -1.72
CA HIS A 36 -10.55 0.50 -3.16
C HIS A 36 -9.41 -0.31 -3.77
N PRO A 37 -9.64 -1.04 -4.88
CA PRO A 37 -8.60 -1.59 -5.73
C PRO A 37 -7.54 -0.56 -6.19
N GLY A 38 -7.76 0.72 -5.93
CA GLY A 38 -6.84 1.82 -6.19
C GLY A 38 -5.44 1.54 -5.65
N MET A 39 -5.30 0.99 -4.43
CA MET A 39 -3.97 0.66 -3.87
C MET A 39 -3.24 -0.43 -4.67
N ARG A 40 -3.99 -1.43 -5.19
CA ARG A 40 -3.40 -2.46 -6.08
C ARG A 40 -2.99 -1.87 -7.41
N THR A 41 -3.82 -0.99 -7.96
CA THR A 41 -3.55 -0.29 -9.23
C THR A 41 -2.33 0.63 -9.09
N GLU A 42 -2.29 1.41 -8.01
CA GLU A 42 -1.16 2.28 -7.63
C GLU A 42 0.13 1.47 -7.53
N ARG A 43 0.11 0.33 -6.84
CA ARG A 43 1.27 -0.57 -6.76
C ARG A 43 1.73 -1.08 -8.13
N SER A 44 0.80 -1.48 -8.99
CA SER A 44 1.12 -1.92 -10.36
C SER A 44 1.73 -0.79 -11.19
N THR A 45 1.17 0.42 -11.10
CA THR A 45 1.71 1.60 -11.79
C THR A 45 3.07 2.01 -11.24
N ALA A 46 3.27 1.98 -9.92
CA ALA A 46 4.55 2.25 -9.28
C ALA A 46 5.64 1.26 -9.72
N LEU A 47 5.31 -0.03 -9.85
CA LEU A 47 6.22 -1.03 -10.39
C LEU A 47 6.63 -0.70 -11.83
N LEU A 48 5.67 -0.36 -12.69
CA LEU A 48 5.96 0.03 -14.07
C LEU A 48 6.83 1.29 -14.15
N ALA A 49 6.53 2.32 -13.34
CA ALA A 49 7.32 3.54 -13.25
C ALA A 49 8.76 3.24 -12.78
N THR A 50 8.92 2.36 -11.81
CA THR A 50 10.22 1.93 -11.29
C THR A 50 11.04 1.19 -12.34
N LEU A 51 10.42 0.26 -13.06
CA LEU A 51 11.07 -0.48 -14.14
C LEU A 51 11.49 0.46 -15.26
N TYR A 52 10.59 1.37 -15.66
CA TYR A 52 10.87 2.35 -16.70
C TYR A 52 12.01 3.30 -16.31
N ALA A 53 11.93 3.91 -15.12
CA ALA A 53 12.95 4.82 -14.63
C ALA A 53 14.33 4.15 -14.50
N ASN A 54 14.38 2.91 -13.99
CA ASN A 54 15.64 2.18 -13.86
C ASN A 54 16.18 1.67 -15.21
N ALA A 55 15.32 1.32 -16.17
CA ALA A 55 15.74 0.90 -17.51
C ALA A 55 16.35 2.06 -18.32
N HIS A 56 15.90 3.28 -18.08
CA HIS A 56 16.37 4.49 -18.78
C HIS A 56 17.31 5.36 -17.94
N ARG A 57 17.74 4.91 -16.76
CA ARG A 57 18.64 5.74 -15.94
C ARG A 57 20.03 5.82 -16.58
N GLY A 58 20.61 7.01 -16.55
CA GLY A 58 22.02 7.24 -16.84
C GLY A 58 22.93 6.83 -15.68
N LYS A 59 23.93 7.64 -15.36
CA LYS A 59 24.75 7.43 -14.14
C LYS A 59 23.99 7.93 -12.92
N GLY A 60 23.56 7.03 -12.05
CA GLY A 60 22.84 7.35 -10.81
C GLY A 60 22.39 6.10 -10.05
N SER A 61 21.99 6.30 -8.79
CA SER A 61 21.46 5.24 -7.94
C SER A 61 20.10 4.73 -8.46
N PRO A 62 19.77 3.44 -8.25
CA PRO A 62 18.44 2.91 -8.55
C PRO A 62 17.36 3.62 -7.77
N VAL A 63 16.23 3.89 -8.43
CA VAL A 63 15.00 4.29 -7.74
C VAL A 63 14.28 3.05 -7.24
N LYS A 64 13.63 3.17 -6.08
CA LYS A 64 12.86 2.11 -5.44
C LYS A 64 11.38 2.27 -5.77
N ILE A 65 10.64 1.17 -5.68
CA ILE A 65 9.18 1.22 -5.88
C ILE A 65 8.47 2.11 -4.85
N THR A 66 9.00 2.15 -3.63
CA THR A 66 8.48 2.97 -2.53
C THR A 66 8.57 4.47 -2.81
N ASP A 67 9.49 4.91 -3.69
CA ASP A 67 9.61 6.31 -4.12
C ASP A 67 8.36 6.77 -4.89
N PHE A 68 7.61 5.83 -5.47
CA PHE A 68 6.35 6.08 -6.18
C PHE A 68 5.11 5.65 -5.39
N MET A 69 5.26 5.26 -4.11
CA MET A 69 4.17 4.77 -3.26
C MET A 69 4.17 5.50 -1.90
N PRO A 70 3.62 6.73 -1.82
CA PRO A 70 3.69 7.58 -0.63
C PRO A 70 2.97 7.00 0.60
N HIS A 71 2.11 6.00 0.39
CA HIS A 71 1.32 5.33 1.42
C HIS A 71 1.90 3.98 1.86
N GLU A 72 2.98 3.51 1.23
CA GLU A 72 3.63 2.25 1.60
C GLU A 72 4.90 2.53 2.40
N GLU A 73 4.96 2.00 3.61
CA GLU A 73 6.16 2.06 4.45
C GLU A 73 7.30 1.28 3.77
N GLU A 74 8.50 1.86 3.77
CA GLU A 74 9.67 1.19 3.22
C GLU A 74 9.97 -0.08 4.05
N PRO A 75 10.18 -1.25 3.41
CA PRO A 75 10.45 -2.47 4.15
C PRO A 75 11.71 -2.31 5.00
N GLU A 76 11.58 -2.58 6.30
CA GLU A 76 12.70 -2.53 7.24
C GLU A 76 13.78 -3.52 6.78
N LEU A 77 15.02 -3.03 6.68
CA LEU A 77 16.16 -3.90 6.40
C LEU A 77 16.39 -4.82 7.58
N SER A 78 16.52 -6.12 7.31
CA SER A 78 17.02 -7.04 8.32
C SER A 78 18.45 -6.67 8.73
N LEU A 79 18.85 -6.99 9.97
CA LEU A 79 20.20 -6.78 10.49
C LEU A 79 21.28 -7.27 9.50
N GLN A 80 21.07 -8.45 8.93
CA GLN A 80 21.98 -9.08 7.96
C GLN A 80 22.11 -8.27 6.67
N GLN A 81 21.03 -7.65 6.20
CA GLN A 81 21.06 -6.79 5.01
C GLN A 81 21.73 -5.45 5.30
N ALA A 82 21.52 -4.89 6.49
CA ALA A 82 22.15 -3.64 6.92
C ALA A 82 23.68 -3.78 7.07
N MET A 83 24.16 -4.92 7.58
CA MET A 83 25.59 -5.18 7.68
C MET A 83 26.29 -5.22 6.32
N LYS A 84 25.62 -5.71 5.27
CA LYS A 84 26.17 -5.73 3.89
C LYS A 84 26.29 -4.35 3.25
N THR A 85 25.50 -3.36 3.69
CA THR A 85 25.58 -1.99 3.17
C THR A 85 26.74 -1.17 3.75
N TRP A 86 27.43 -1.66 4.79
CA TRP A 86 28.57 -0.98 5.43
C TRP A 86 29.94 -1.53 5.04
N GLN A 87 29.97 -2.53 4.16
CA GLN A 87 31.17 -3.20 3.70
C GLN A 87 31.72 -2.54 2.43
#